data_AF-A0A916QMJ2-F1
#
_entry.id   AF-A0A916QMJ2-F1
#
_cell.length_a   1.000
_cell.length_b   1.000
_cell.length_c   1.000
_cell.angle_alpha   90.00
_cell.angle_beta   90.00
_cell.angle_gamma   90.00
#
_symmetry.space_group_name_H-M   'P 1'
#
loop_
_entity.id
_entity.type
_entity.pdbx_description
1 polymer ?
#
loop_
_entity_poly.entity_id
_entity_poly.type
_entity_poly.pdbx_seq_one_letter_code
_entity_poly.pdbx_strand_id
1 'polypeptide(L)'
;MKFCEERHVPCHNSGKYIVANEGEEATLLGIERNASACGVTSLEHVTRKALKQLEPNIKADQALFSPATAIIDSHQLMLALQADIPATTIALATELIAISPYSYKGHTAFSLVFRDHNTFSEFTVSSQLLINAAGLTAPLLANELYQKCGEQMRRPDWLRGHFEYSKGNYFGYSGQSPFSSLVYPVPARDGRGLGVHATLDLAGQCRFGPDVERLQLDSEAIKGANLSAATIYEVDSARLDHFIQQISRYYPSLDPSRLQPDYSGIRCQWKSPAGYTDFQIDDQLASGVGLLQYLGIDSPGLTSSLSLAEDAVQRIRLSGLFH
;
A
#
# COMPACT_ATOMS: atom_id res chain seq x y z
N MET A 1 12.54 -6.23 -9.30
CA MET A 1 13.78 -5.80 -9.95
C MET A 1 13.79 -6.12 -11.44
N LYS A 2 13.64 -7.40 -11.85
CA LYS A 2 13.61 -7.79 -13.28
C LYS A 2 12.73 -6.91 -14.18
N PHE A 3 11.46 -6.68 -13.81
CA PHE A 3 10.57 -5.80 -14.59
C PHE A 3 11.15 -4.38 -14.73
N CYS A 4 11.68 -3.82 -13.64
CA CYS A 4 12.26 -2.48 -13.64
C CYS A 4 13.50 -2.40 -14.54
N GLU A 5 14.34 -3.43 -14.52
CA GLU A 5 15.53 -3.53 -15.38
C GLU A 5 15.13 -3.62 -16.86
N GLU A 6 14.20 -4.52 -17.21
CA GLU A 6 13.72 -4.70 -18.58
C GLU A 6 13.06 -3.44 -19.13
N ARG A 7 12.35 -2.70 -18.29
CA ARG A 7 11.57 -1.51 -18.68
C ARG A 7 12.25 -0.19 -18.35
N HIS A 8 13.50 -0.24 -17.89
CA HIS A 8 14.28 0.93 -17.50
C HIS A 8 13.55 1.82 -16.48
N VAL A 9 12.75 1.23 -15.60
CA VAL A 9 12.10 1.94 -14.50
C VAL A 9 13.14 2.26 -13.44
N PRO A 10 13.34 3.55 -13.08
CA PRO A 10 14.33 3.93 -12.07
C PRO A 10 14.08 3.21 -10.75
N CYS A 11 15.08 2.48 -10.28
CA CYS A 11 15.07 1.79 -9.00
C CYS A 11 16.49 1.75 -8.43
N HIS A 12 16.59 1.66 -7.12
CA HIS A 12 17.86 1.62 -6.42
C HIS A 12 17.79 0.64 -5.26
N ASN A 13 18.73 -0.32 -5.22
CA ASN A 13 18.92 -1.22 -4.09
C ASN A 13 19.58 -0.46 -2.96
N SER A 14 18.78 0.30 -2.21
CA SER A 14 19.22 1.10 -1.08
C SER A 14 19.60 0.27 0.14
N GLY A 15 19.16 -0.99 0.20
CA GLY A 15 19.24 -1.78 1.42
C GLY A 15 18.41 -1.17 2.55
N LYS A 16 18.30 -1.92 3.65
CA LYS A 16 17.57 -1.45 4.83
C LYS A 16 18.16 -2.01 6.10
N TYR A 17 18.40 -1.14 7.08
CA TYR A 17 18.68 -1.53 8.45
C TYR A 17 17.39 -1.60 9.25
N ILE A 18 17.12 -2.74 9.87
CA ILE A 18 16.13 -2.91 10.91
C ILE A 18 16.86 -2.79 12.24
N VAL A 19 16.62 -1.72 12.99
CA VAL A 19 17.41 -1.35 14.16
C VAL A 19 16.67 -1.64 15.47
N ALA A 20 17.41 -2.21 16.43
CA ALA A 20 16.92 -2.52 17.77
C ALA A 20 17.84 -1.91 18.83
N ASN A 21 17.23 -1.30 19.85
CA ASN A 21 17.91 -0.86 21.07
C ASN A 21 17.73 -1.90 22.19
N GLU A 22 18.32 -1.61 23.36
CA GLU A 22 18.17 -2.43 24.56
C GLU A 22 16.71 -2.85 24.84
N GLY A 23 16.50 -4.17 24.97
CA GLY A 23 15.20 -4.77 25.24
C GLY A 23 14.37 -5.09 24.00
N GLU A 24 14.84 -4.78 22.79
CA GLU A 24 14.17 -5.04 21.51
C GLU A 24 14.72 -6.26 20.76
N GLU A 25 15.70 -6.97 21.33
CA GLU A 25 16.44 -8.06 20.68
C GLU A 25 15.54 -9.24 20.31
N ALA A 26 14.61 -9.61 21.19
CA ALA A 26 13.66 -10.69 20.93
C ALA A 26 12.74 -10.37 19.74
N THR A 27 12.36 -9.10 19.58
CA THR A 27 11.55 -8.64 18.44
C THR A 27 12.36 -8.74 17.14
N LEU A 28 13.62 -8.30 17.16
CA LEU A 28 14.52 -8.37 16.00
C LEU A 28 14.73 -9.83 15.54
N LEU A 29 14.98 -10.75 16.46
CA LEU A 29 15.08 -12.19 16.17
C LEU A 29 13.77 -12.79 15.65
N GLY A 30 12.63 -12.31 16.16
CA GLY A 30 11.32 -12.69 15.63
C GLY A 30 11.15 -12.28 14.16
N ILE A 31 11.59 -11.08 13.80
CA ILE A 31 11.57 -10.57 12.42
C ILE A 31 12.44 -11.45 11.51
N GLU A 32 13.66 -11.81 11.94
CA GLU A 32 14.54 -12.69 11.18
C GLU A 32 13.92 -14.06 10.91
N ARG A 33 13.33 -14.69 11.94
CA ARG A 33 12.64 -15.98 11.80
C ARG A 33 11.47 -15.88 10.83
N ASN A 34 10.68 -14.82 10.93
CA ASN A 34 9.56 -14.60 10.03
C ASN A 34 10.03 -14.36 8.59
N ALA A 35 11.08 -13.57 8.40
CA ALA A 35 11.69 -13.34 7.10
C ALA A 35 12.14 -14.67 6.45
N SER A 36 12.83 -15.52 7.21
CA SER A 36 13.23 -16.85 6.75
C SER A 36 12.03 -17.74 6.39
N ALA A 37 10.96 -17.73 7.19
CA ALA A 37 9.72 -18.45 6.89
C ALA A 37 9.03 -17.94 5.62
N CYS A 38 9.16 -16.66 5.30
CA CYS A 38 8.69 -16.05 4.05
C CYS A 38 9.68 -16.23 2.88
N GLY A 39 10.78 -16.99 3.05
CA GLY A 39 11.78 -17.24 2.02
C GLY A 39 12.86 -16.15 1.86
N VAL A 40 12.88 -15.14 2.73
CA VAL A 40 13.91 -14.09 2.77
C VAL A 40 15.08 -14.58 3.61
N THR A 41 16.11 -15.10 2.96
CA THR A 41 17.29 -15.72 3.60
C THR A 41 18.55 -14.85 3.57
N SER A 42 18.48 -13.67 2.95
CA SER A 42 19.62 -12.78 2.75
C SER A 42 19.81 -11.75 3.86
N LEU A 43 19.15 -11.91 5.01
CA LEU A 43 19.31 -10.95 6.13
C LEU A 43 20.67 -11.15 6.81
N GLU A 44 21.31 -10.05 7.15
CA GLU A 44 22.64 -10.04 7.75
C GLU A 44 22.60 -9.40 9.14
N HIS A 45 23.20 -10.04 10.14
CA HIS A 45 23.38 -9.43 11.46
C HIS A 45 24.50 -8.39 11.43
N VAL A 46 24.19 -7.19 11.89
CA VAL A 46 25.15 -6.09 11.95
C VAL A 46 25.38 -5.67 13.39
N THR A 47 26.62 -5.85 13.85
CA THR A 47 27.04 -5.41 15.20
C THR A 47 27.02 -3.89 15.30
N ARG A 48 26.82 -3.36 16.51
CA ARG A 48 26.93 -1.91 16.80
C ARG A 48 28.21 -1.26 16.26
N LYS A 49 29.34 -1.97 16.36
CA LYS A 49 30.64 -1.47 15.87
C LYS A 49 30.63 -1.33 14.33
N ALA A 50 30.14 -2.34 13.63
CA ALA A 50 30.02 -2.32 12.17
C ALA A 50 29.00 -1.27 11.71
N LEU A 51 27.84 -1.21 12.37
CA LEU A 51 26.80 -0.21 12.07
C LEU A 51 27.34 1.21 12.19
N LYS A 52 28.10 1.52 13.25
CA LYS A 52 28.71 2.85 13.43
C LYS A 52 29.75 3.21 12.37
N GLN A 53 30.39 2.21 11.75
CA GLN A 53 31.35 2.43 10.65
C GLN A 53 30.63 2.68 9.33
N LEU A 54 29.52 1.97 9.08
CA LEU A 54 28.75 2.04 7.83
C LEU A 54 27.78 3.22 7.82
N GLU A 55 27.08 3.44 8.93
CA GLU A 55 26.04 4.45 9.12
C GLU A 55 26.26 5.19 10.45
N PRO A 56 27.22 6.15 10.51
CA PRO A 56 27.69 6.74 11.76
C PRO A 56 26.64 7.53 12.54
N ASN A 57 25.56 7.94 11.87
CA ASN A 57 24.44 8.67 12.46
C ASN A 57 23.40 7.75 13.10
N ILE A 58 23.42 6.44 12.83
CA ILE A 58 22.49 5.49 13.43
C ILE A 58 22.94 5.10 14.84
N LYS A 59 22.01 5.22 15.79
CA LYS A 59 22.14 4.67 17.14
C LYS A 59 21.28 3.40 17.25
N ALA A 60 21.92 2.26 17.44
CA ALA A 60 21.29 0.99 17.76
C ALA A 60 22.29 0.07 18.48
N ASP A 61 21.77 -0.90 19.24
CA ASP A 61 22.59 -1.93 19.87
C ASP A 61 22.77 -3.14 18.96
N GLN A 62 21.74 -3.47 18.18
CA GLN A 62 21.77 -4.51 17.15
C GLN A 62 21.01 -4.04 15.90
N ALA A 63 21.38 -4.59 14.75
CA ALA A 63 20.62 -4.39 13.53
C ALA A 63 20.62 -5.62 12.64
N LEU A 64 19.55 -5.78 11.85
CA LEU A 64 19.52 -6.66 10.69
C LEU A 64 19.61 -5.81 9.44
N PHE A 65 20.55 -6.12 8.57
CA PHE A 65 20.64 -5.53 7.25
C PHE A 65 19.91 -6.41 6.22
N SER A 66 19.05 -5.78 5.44
CA SER A 66 18.27 -6.38 4.36
C SER A 66 18.79 -5.85 3.02
N PRO A 67 19.76 -6.53 2.37
CA PRO A 67 20.44 -6.02 1.18
C PRO A 67 19.54 -5.96 -0.05
N ALA A 68 18.53 -6.83 -0.14
CA ALA A 68 17.61 -6.88 -1.28
C ALA A 68 16.51 -5.81 -1.24
N THR A 69 16.45 -4.99 -0.19
CA THR A 69 15.47 -3.90 -0.13
C THR A 69 15.85 -2.80 -1.13
N ALA A 70 14.85 -2.32 -1.87
CA ALA A 70 15.00 -1.33 -2.90
C ALA A 70 13.91 -0.26 -2.82
N ILE A 71 14.21 0.88 -3.43
CA ILE A 71 13.27 1.96 -3.74
C ILE A 71 13.05 2.04 -5.24
N ILE A 72 11.88 2.49 -5.66
CA ILE A 72 11.46 2.55 -7.06
C ILE A 72 10.69 3.84 -7.34
N ASP A 73 10.84 4.39 -8.53
CA ASP A 73 9.95 5.44 -9.04
C ASP A 73 8.59 4.81 -9.41
N SER A 74 7.61 4.98 -8.52
CA SER A 74 6.27 4.42 -8.73
C SER A 74 5.53 5.09 -9.89
N HIS A 75 5.84 6.34 -10.22
CA HIS A 75 5.21 7.03 -11.35
C HIS A 75 5.71 6.45 -12.67
N GLN A 76 7.03 6.30 -12.81
CA GLN A 76 7.62 5.65 -13.97
C GLN A 76 7.23 4.17 -14.07
N LEU A 77 7.06 3.47 -12.95
CA LEU A 77 6.49 2.11 -12.95
C LEU A 77 5.10 2.10 -13.59
N MET A 78 4.20 3.00 -13.18
CA MET A 78 2.84 3.08 -13.74
C MET A 78 2.85 3.44 -15.24
N LEU A 79 3.72 4.36 -15.67
CA LEU A 79 3.88 4.69 -17.10
C LEU A 79 4.38 3.50 -17.90
N ALA A 80 5.35 2.74 -17.38
CA ALA A 80 5.86 1.53 -18.03
C ALA A 80 4.76 0.45 -18.15
N LEU A 81 3.94 0.28 -17.11
CA LEU A 81 2.78 -0.62 -17.14
C LEU A 81 1.71 -0.15 -18.12
N GLN A 82 1.46 1.16 -18.22
CA GLN A 82 0.53 1.71 -19.19
C GLN A 82 1.00 1.47 -20.62
N ALA A 83 2.30 1.61 -20.88
CA ALA A 83 2.91 1.35 -22.19
C ALA A 83 2.82 -0.12 -22.61
N ASP A 84 2.66 -1.04 -21.66
CA ASP A 84 2.46 -2.47 -21.90
C ASP A 84 1.05 -2.88 -22.29
N ILE A 85 0.10 -2.00 -22.09
CA ILE A 85 -1.28 -2.30 -22.42
C ILE A 85 -1.35 -2.41 -23.96
N PRO A 86 -1.77 -3.56 -24.52
CA PRO A 86 -1.91 -3.72 -25.96
C PRO A 86 -2.93 -2.73 -26.49
N ALA A 87 -2.97 -2.52 -27.81
CA ALA A 87 -3.93 -1.60 -28.45
C ALA A 87 -5.38 -1.93 -28.02
N THR A 88 -5.87 -1.16 -27.05
CA THR A 88 -7.18 -1.29 -26.41
C THR A 88 -7.69 0.10 -26.06
N THR A 89 -8.99 0.21 -25.80
CA THR A 89 -9.59 1.47 -25.37
C THR A 89 -9.39 1.63 -23.86
N ILE A 90 -8.69 2.68 -23.46
CA ILE A 90 -8.60 3.12 -22.06
C ILE A 90 -9.40 4.41 -21.94
N ALA A 91 -10.46 4.38 -21.12
CA ALA A 91 -11.21 5.56 -20.73
C ALA A 91 -10.62 6.13 -19.43
N LEU A 92 -9.96 7.29 -19.52
CA LEU A 92 -9.44 8.03 -18.37
C LEU A 92 -10.41 9.15 -17.99
N ALA A 93 -10.29 9.66 -16.76
CA ALA A 93 -11.18 10.68 -16.22
C ALA A 93 -12.67 10.27 -16.26
N THR A 94 -12.94 8.97 -16.15
CA THR A 94 -14.29 8.41 -16.13
C THR A 94 -14.61 7.78 -14.77
N GLU A 95 -15.55 8.36 -14.06
CA GLU A 95 -16.01 7.91 -12.74
C GLU A 95 -17.16 6.91 -12.88
N LEU A 96 -17.08 5.78 -12.17
CA LEU A 96 -18.21 4.85 -12.04
C LEU A 96 -19.24 5.45 -11.09
N ILE A 97 -20.42 5.80 -11.60
CA ILE A 97 -21.49 6.44 -10.81
C ILE A 97 -22.66 5.51 -10.50
N ALA A 98 -22.84 4.44 -11.28
CA ALA A 98 -23.82 3.40 -10.99
C ALA A 98 -23.41 2.06 -11.58
N ILE A 99 -23.80 0.98 -10.90
CA ILE A 99 -23.59 -0.39 -11.36
C ILE A 99 -24.83 -1.25 -11.11
N SER A 100 -25.20 -2.09 -12.07
CA SER A 100 -26.33 -3.01 -11.94
C SER A 100 -25.95 -4.40 -12.46
N PRO A 101 -26.05 -5.45 -11.63
CA PRO A 101 -25.87 -6.81 -12.10
C PRO A 101 -27.06 -7.24 -12.97
N TYR A 102 -26.82 -8.11 -13.95
CA TYR A 102 -27.85 -8.73 -14.77
C TYR A 102 -27.45 -10.15 -15.17
N SER A 103 -28.44 -10.97 -15.53
CA SER A 103 -28.19 -12.33 -16.00
C SER A 103 -27.76 -12.32 -17.48
N TYR A 104 -26.62 -12.93 -17.79
CA TYR A 104 -26.12 -13.12 -19.15
C TYR A 104 -25.65 -14.57 -19.31
N LYS A 105 -26.25 -15.32 -20.24
CA LYS A 105 -25.88 -16.72 -20.53
C LYS A 105 -25.73 -17.62 -19.28
N GLY A 106 -26.60 -17.42 -18.29
CA GLY A 106 -26.61 -18.23 -17.06
C GLY A 106 -25.61 -17.81 -15.98
N HIS A 107 -24.89 -16.70 -16.17
CA HIS A 107 -24.01 -16.10 -15.15
C HIS A 107 -24.39 -14.63 -14.89
N THR A 108 -23.86 -14.04 -13.81
CA THR A 108 -24.05 -12.63 -13.47
C THR A 108 -22.98 -11.77 -14.13
N ALA A 109 -23.44 -10.82 -14.96
CA ALA A 109 -22.67 -9.78 -15.64
C ALA A 109 -23.07 -8.39 -15.11
N PHE A 110 -22.40 -7.33 -15.56
CA PHE A 110 -22.54 -5.97 -15.02
C PHE A 110 -22.83 -4.94 -16.09
N SER A 111 -23.83 -4.09 -15.83
CA SER A 111 -24.04 -2.84 -16.56
C SER A 111 -23.49 -1.71 -15.70
N LEU A 112 -22.54 -0.94 -16.25
CA LEU A 112 -21.80 0.10 -15.56
C LEU A 112 -22.10 1.45 -16.22
N VAL A 113 -22.55 2.43 -15.43
CA VAL A 113 -22.75 3.80 -15.88
C VAL A 113 -21.57 4.62 -15.41
N PHE A 114 -20.87 5.23 -16.37
CA PHE A 114 -19.73 6.10 -16.13
C PHE A 114 -20.07 7.55 -16.45
N ARG A 115 -19.49 8.48 -15.70
CA ARG A 115 -19.45 9.91 -15.99
C ARG A 115 -18.06 10.31 -16.47
N ASP A 116 -17.96 10.93 -17.63
CA ASP A 116 -16.72 11.56 -18.11
C ASP A 116 -16.57 12.94 -17.47
N HIS A 117 -15.49 13.18 -16.74
CA HIS A 117 -15.23 14.48 -16.10
C HIS A 117 -14.84 15.59 -17.07
N ASN A 118 -14.44 15.27 -18.30
CA ASN A 118 -14.11 16.28 -19.31
C ASN A 118 -15.36 16.86 -19.97
N THR A 119 -16.36 16.01 -20.23
CA THR A 119 -17.58 16.39 -20.95
C THR A 119 -18.83 16.44 -20.07
N PHE A 120 -18.75 15.90 -18.84
CA PHE A 120 -19.87 15.65 -17.94
C PHE A 120 -20.96 14.75 -18.54
N SER A 121 -20.65 14.04 -19.62
CA SER A 121 -21.58 13.09 -20.25
C SER A 121 -21.55 11.77 -19.50
N GLU A 122 -22.68 11.07 -19.54
CA GLU A 122 -22.83 9.74 -18.96
C GLU A 122 -22.97 8.70 -20.07
N PHE A 123 -22.28 7.58 -19.93
CA PHE A 123 -22.35 6.47 -20.89
C PHE A 123 -22.36 5.13 -20.16
N THR A 124 -22.87 4.10 -20.84
CA THR A 124 -23.02 2.76 -20.26
C THR A 124 -22.08 1.76 -20.94
N VAL A 125 -21.43 0.93 -20.14
CA VAL A 125 -20.62 -0.21 -20.57
C VAL A 125 -21.18 -1.48 -19.96
N SER A 126 -21.35 -2.52 -20.78
CA SER A 126 -21.67 -3.87 -20.28
C SER A 126 -20.40 -4.70 -20.19
N SER A 127 -20.21 -5.42 -19.09
CA SER A 127 -19.07 -6.31 -18.89
C SER A 127 -19.48 -7.64 -18.27
N GLN A 128 -18.91 -8.73 -18.78
CA GLN A 128 -19.02 -10.05 -18.17
C GLN A 128 -18.05 -10.22 -16.99
N LEU A 129 -16.95 -9.46 -16.97
CA LEU A 129 -15.94 -9.48 -15.92
C LEU A 129 -15.74 -8.09 -15.31
N LEU A 130 -15.83 -7.99 -14.00
CA LEU A 130 -15.49 -6.81 -13.24
C LEU A 130 -14.36 -7.13 -12.26
N ILE A 131 -13.29 -6.34 -12.34
CA ILE A 131 -12.20 -6.35 -11.37
C ILE A 131 -12.31 -5.05 -10.56
N ASN A 132 -12.71 -5.15 -9.30
CA ASN A 132 -12.75 -4.04 -8.37
C ASN A 132 -11.35 -3.84 -7.76
N ALA A 133 -10.62 -2.85 -8.25
CA ALA A 133 -9.31 -2.42 -7.76
C ALA A 133 -9.29 -0.91 -7.41
N ALA A 134 -10.42 -0.39 -6.92
CA ALA A 134 -10.65 1.06 -6.73
C ALA A 134 -9.95 1.67 -5.48
N GLY A 135 -8.92 1.01 -4.94
CA GLY A 135 -8.16 1.51 -3.79
C GLY A 135 -9.04 1.82 -2.58
N LEU A 136 -9.03 3.09 -2.14
CA LEU A 136 -9.77 3.55 -0.95
C LEU A 136 -11.30 3.36 -1.07
N THR A 137 -11.88 3.39 -2.28
CA THR A 137 -13.32 3.22 -2.48
C THR A 137 -13.72 1.78 -2.77
N ALA A 138 -12.76 0.87 -2.95
CA ALA A 138 -13.03 -0.52 -3.30
C ALA A 138 -13.98 -1.23 -2.31
N PRO A 139 -13.85 -1.07 -0.98
CA PRO A 139 -14.80 -1.66 -0.03
C PRO A 139 -16.24 -1.15 -0.16
N LEU A 140 -16.44 0.11 -0.57
CA LEU A 140 -17.77 0.67 -0.76
C LEU A 140 -18.46 0.04 -1.96
N LEU A 141 -17.72 -0.07 -3.08
CA LEU A 141 -18.21 -0.77 -4.27
C LEU A 141 -18.48 -2.25 -3.98
N ALA A 142 -17.64 -2.90 -3.16
CA ALA A 142 -17.83 -4.29 -2.77
C ALA A 142 -19.12 -4.52 -1.97
N ASN A 143 -19.40 -3.63 -1.01
CA ASN A 143 -20.65 -3.67 -0.26
C ASN A 143 -21.88 -3.45 -1.15
N GLU A 144 -21.81 -2.48 -2.07
CA GLU A 144 -22.89 -2.22 -3.03
C GLU A 144 -23.15 -3.45 -3.93
N LEU A 145 -22.09 -4.05 -4.46
CA LEU A 145 -22.18 -5.25 -5.30
C LEU A 145 -22.75 -6.44 -4.54
N TYR A 146 -22.34 -6.65 -3.28
CA TYR A 146 -22.89 -7.72 -2.44
C TYR A 146 -24.40 -7.52 -2.20
N GLN A 147 -24.84 -6.30 -1.93
CA GLN A 147 -26.26 -5.99 -1.76
C GLN A 147 -27.08 -6.21 -3.04
N LYS A 148 -26.50 -5.87 -4.20
CA LYS A 148 -27.19 -5.99 -5.50
C LYS A 148 -27.21 -7.41 -6.07
N CYS A 149 -26.14 -8.18 -5.89
CA CYS A 149 -26.05 -9.57 -6.37
C CYS A 149 -26.71 -10.55 -5.40
N GLY A 150 -26.74 -10.23 -4.10
CA GLY A 150 -27.41 -11.02 -3.08
C GLY A 150 -26.93 -12.47 -3.03
N GLU A 151 -27.87 -13.42 -3.06
CA GLU A 151 -27.60 -14.86 -2.93
C GLU A 151 -26.78 -15.47 -4.08
N GLN A 152 -26.58 -14.73 -5.18
CA GLN A 152 -25.73 -15.17 -6.28
C GLN A 152 -24.24 -15.17 -5.90
N MET A 153 -23.84 -14.31 -4.94
CA MET A 153 -22.47 -14.28 -4.42
C MET A 153 -22.31 -15.27 -3.26
N ARG A 154 -21.19 -16.00 -3.25
CA ARG A 154 -20.70 -16.66 -2.05
C ARG A 154 -20.43 -15.60 -0.99
N ARG A 155 -20.95 -15.79 0.22
CA ARG A 155 -20.72 -14.88 1.36
C ARG A 155 -19.21 -14.63 1.55
N PRO A 156 -18.72 -13.40 1.32
CA PRO A 156 -17.30 -13.11 1.43
C PRO A 156 -16.81 -13.03 2.88
N ASP A 157 -15.51 -13.31 3.10
CA ASP A 157 -14.92 -13.26 4.44
C ASP A 157 -14.69 -11.83 4.95
N TRP A 158 -14.52 -10.86 4.04
CA TRP A 158 -14.37 -9.45 4.41
C TRP A 158 -15.59 -8.87 5.16
N LEU A 159 -16.77 -9.51 5.04
CA LEU A 159 -17.98 -9.18 5.83
C LEU A 159 -17.87 -9.52 7.31
N ARG A 160 -16.86 -10.30 7.74
CA ARG A 160 -16.64 -10.68 9.14
C ARG A 160 -15.88 -9.61 9.94
N GLY A 161 -15.37 -8.58 9.27
CA GLY A 161 -14.59 -7.51 9.86
C GLY A 161 -15.00 -6.16 9.29
N HIS A 162 -14.12 -5.17 9.39
CA HIS A 162 -14.35 -3.84 8.85
C HIS A 162 -13.07 -3.25 8.28
N PHE A 163 -13.23 -2.26 7.42
CA PHE A 163 -12.11 -1.51 6.85
C PHE A 163 -11.85 -0.25 7.68
N GLU A 164 -10.61 -0.04 8.07
CA GLU A 164 -10.14 1.16 8.77
C GLU A 164 -9.25 2.00 7.84
N TYR A 165 -9.36 3.32 7.94
CA TYR A 165 -8.55 4.26 7.17
C TYR A 165 -7.52 4.93 8.06
N SER A 166 -6.27 4.93 7.62
CA SER A 166 -5.18 5.60 8.34
C SER A 166 -4.36 6.48 7.40
N LYS A 167 -4.20 7.74 7.78
CA LYS A 167 -3.27 8.67 7.16
C LYS A 167 -1.88 8.45 7.72
N GLY A 168 -0.88 8.43 6.86
CA GLY A 168 0.53 8.46 7.20
C GLY A 168 1.14 9.76 6.72
N ASN A 169 1.65 10.55 7.65
CA ASN A 169 2.31 11.81 7.37
C ASN A 169 3.81 11.58 7.14
N TYR A 170 4.44 12.41 6.30
CA TYR A 170 5.87 12.40 6.08
C TYR A 170 6.46 13.79 6.25
N PHE A 171 7.65 13.83 6.87
CA PHE A 171 8.47 15.03 6.98
C PHE A 171 9.75 14.83 6.16
N GLY A 172 10.02 15.76 5.26
CA GLY A 172 11.28 15.82 4.52
C GLY A 172 12.39 16.37 5.41
N TYR A 173 13.62 15.91 5.19
CA TYR A 173 14.80 16.41 5.87
C TYR A 173 15.67 17.19 4.89
N SER A 174 15.78 18.50 5.11
CA SER A 174 16.55 19.38 4.23
C SER A 174 18.07 19.19 4.37
N GLY A 175 18.77 19.29 3.23
CA GLY A 175 20.22 19.14 3.14
C GLY A 175 20.64 17.72 2.78
N GLN A 176 21.87 17.35 3.12
CA GLN A 176 22.38 16.01 2.85
C GLN A 176 21.70 14.99 3.77
N SER A 177 21.28 13.85 3.20
CA SER A 177 20.77 12.73 3.98
C SER A 177 21.80 12.28 5.04
N PRO A 178 21.36 12.03 6.29
CA PRO A 178 22.21 11.47 7.32
C PRO A 178 22.50 9.97 7.12
N PHE A 179 21.80 9.30 6.19
CA PHE A 179 21.90 7.86 5.94
C PHE A 179 22.14 7.55 4.46
N SER A 180 22.84 6.45 4.21
CA SER A 180 23.00 5.89 2.86
C SER A 180 22.00 4.77 2.55
N SER A 181 21.41 4.16 3.58
CA SER A 181 20.40 3.10 3.50
C SER A 181 19.10 3.50 4.20
N LEU A 182 18.03 2.74 3.98
CA LEU A 182 16.78 2.92 4.73
C LEU A 182 16.96 2.50 6.20
N VAL A 183 16.30 3.16 7.15
CA VAL A 183 16.39 2.86 8.58
C VAL A 183 15.01 2.64 9.19
N TYR A 184 14.76 1.45 9.69
CA TYR A 184 13.48 1.01 10.23
C TYR A 184 13.69 0.59 11.68
N PRO A 185 13.21 1.34 12.68
CA PRO A 185 13.16 0.82 14.04
C PRO A 185 12.28 -0.43 14.08
N VAL A 186 12.57 -1.36 15.00
CA VAL A 186 11.64 -2.45 15.25
C VAL A 186 10.27 -1.90 15.65
N PRO A 187 9.16 -2.58 15.30
CA PRO A 187 7.84 -2.16 15.71
C PRO A 187 7.72 -2.09 17.23
N ALA A 188 7.03 -1.06 17.74
CA ALA A 188 6.75 -0.95 19.16
C ALA A 188 5.88 -2.13 19.64
N ARG A 189 6.16 -2.63 20.86
CA ARG A 189 5.45 -3.79 21.45
C ARG A 189 3.95 -3.55 21.66
N ASP A 190 3.50 -2.29 21.65
CA ASP A 190 2.10 -1.90 21.85
C ASP A 190 1.24 -1.97 20.57
N GLY A 191 1.84 -2.30 19.42
CA GLY A 191 1.14 -2.52 18.15
C GLY A 191 0.53 -1.24 17.54
N ARG A 192 0.89 -0.05 18.02
CA ARG A 192 0.30 1.23 17.54
C ARG A 192 0.96 1.82 16.28
N GLY A 193 1.93 1.12 15.71
CA GLY A 193 2.55 1.47 14.42
C GLY A 193 3.92 0.82 14.25
N LEU A 194 4.43 0.79 13.01
CA LEU A 194 5.76 0.27 12.67
C LEU A 194 6.91 1.22 13.05
N GLY A 195 6.62 2.32 13.76
CA GLY A 195 7.56 3.42 14.02
C GLY A 195 7.75 4.35 12.80
N VAL A 196 8.38 5.50 13.02
CA VAL A 196 8.73 6.46 11.97
C VAL A 196 10.01 6.01 11.29
N HIS A 197 9.94 5.62 10.01
CA HIS A 197 11.09 5.13 9.25
C HIS A 197 11.88 6.29 8.66
N ALA A 198 13.17 6.08 8.38
CA ALA A 198 13.94 6.92 7.49
C ALA A 198 14.01 6.24 6.12
N THR A 199 13.55 6.96 5.10
CA THR A 199 13.54 6.51 3.72
C THR A 199 14.29 7.47 2.82
N LEU A 200 14.76 6.98 1.68
CA LEU A 200 15.46 7.77 0.67
C LEU A 200 14.63 7.80 -0.60
N ASP A 201 14.58 8.94 -1.26
CA ASP A 201 14.18 8.99 -2.66
C ASP A 201 15.35 8.63 -3.59
N LEU A 202 15.09 8.55 -4.90
CA LEU A 202 16.11 8.21 -5.89
C LEU A 202 17.20 9.28 -6.06
N ALA A 203 16.97 10.51 -5.58
CA ALA A 203 17.97 11.57 -5.52
C ALA A 203 18.76 11.54 -4.19
N GLY A 204 18.49 10.59 -3.30
CA GLY A 204 19.13 10.44 -2.00
C GLY A 204 18.62 11.41 -0.94
N GLN A 205 17.49 12.09 -1.15
CA GLN A 205 16.89 12.95 -0.13
C GLN A 205 16.19 12.09 0.93
N CYS A 206 16.40 12.46 2.20
CA CYS A 206 15.84 11.72 3.33
C CYS A 206 14.44 12.21 3.67
N ARG A 207 13.54 11.25 3.90
CA ARG A 207 12.19 11.48 4.41
C ARG A 207 11.93 10.61 5.63
N PHE A 208 11.29 11.19 6.63
CA PHE A 208 10.86 10.49 7.81
C PHE A 208 9.36 10.24 7.75
N GLY A 209 8.96 9.02 8.09
CA GLY A 209 7.57 8.60 8.11
C GLY A 209 7.42 7.17 7.60
N PRO A 210 6.19 6.74 7.38
CA PRO A 210 4.97 7.39 7.82
C PRO A 210 4.74 7.16 9.31
N ASP A 211 3.99 8.05 9.93
CA ASP A 211 3.32 7.74 11.19
C ASP A 211 1.93 7.14 10.95
N VAL A 212 1.11 7.08 12.01
CA VAL A 212 -0.26 6.58 11.95
C VAL A 212 -1.23 7.59 12.56
N GLU A 213 -2.13 8.09 11.73
CA GLU A 213 -3.25 8.94 12.09
C GLU A 213 -4.55 8.26 11.65
N ARG A 214 -5.34 7.75 12.59
CA ARG A 214 -6.62 7.09 12.26
C ARG A 214 -7.63 8.14 11.81
N LEU A 215 -8.27 7.89 10.67
CA LEU A 215 -9.32 8.75 10.12
C LEU A 215 -10.70 8.17 10.44
N GLN A 216 -11.64 9.04 10.78
CA GLN A 216 -13.06 8.70 10.86
C GLN A 216 -13.73 9.23 9.60
N LEU A 217 -13.88 8.36 8.59
CA LEU A 217 -14.46 8.71 7.29
C LEU A 217 -15.79 7.98 7.13
N ASP A 218 -16.83 8.71 6.75
CA ASP A 218 -18.08 8.12 6.27
C ASP A 218 -18.00 7.81 4.76
N SER A 219 -19.06 7.23 4.20
CA SER A 219 -19.07 6.85 2.78
C SER A 219 -18.95 8.05 1.83
N GLU A 220 -19.46 9.22 2.19
CA GLU A 220 -19.41 10.42 1.35
C GLU A 220 -18.02 11.07 1.36
N ALA A 221 -17.37 11.07 2.53
CA ALA A 221 -15.99 11.50 2.70
C ALA A 221 -15.04 10.64 1.85
N ILE A 222 -15.30 9.34 1.76
CA ILE A 222 -14.53 8.39 0.94
C ILE A 222 -14.87 8.51 -0.55
N LYS A 223 -16.14 8.78 -0.93
CA LYS A 223 -16.56 8.82 -2.34
C LYS A 223 -16.21 10.11 -3.08
N GLY A 224 -16.36 11.29 -2.48
CA GLY A 224 -16.39 12.52 -3.31
C GLY A 224 -16.02 13.86 -2.69
N ALA A 225 -16.02 14.04 -1.36
CA ALA A 225 -15.91 15.41 -0.80
C ALA A 225 -14.69 15.66 0.08
N ASN A 226 -14.10 14.65 0.73
CA ASN A 226 -12.97 14.84 1.63
C ASN A 226 -11.65 14.28 1.07
N LEU A 227 -11.67 13.23 0.24
CA LEU A 227 -10.45 12.76 -0.45
C LEU A 227 -10.04 13.64 -1.64
N SER A 228 -10.93 14.51 -2.13
CA SER A 228 -10.61 15.57 -3.12
C SER A 228 -10.27 16.91 -2.46
N ALA A 229 -10.60 17.10 -1.18
CA ALA A 229 -10.22 18.27 -0.42
C ALA A 229 -8.72 18.17 -0.11
N ALA A 230 -7.92 19.11 -0.63
CA ALA A 230 -6.49 19.21 -0.35
C ALA A 230 -6.17 19.09 1.16
N THR A 231 -7.09 19.54 2.02
CA THR A 231 -6.97 19.55 3.47
C THR A 231 -6.81 18.17 4.10
N ILE A 232 -7.38 17.09 3.56
CA ILE A 232 -7.18 15.76 4.17
C ILE A 232 -5.74 15.26 3.99
N TYR A 233 -5.09 15.66 2.89
CA TYR A 233 -3.72 15.26 2.58
C TYR A 233 -2.67 16.28 3.07
N GLU A 234 -3.10 17.44 3.59
CA GLU A 234 -2.20 18.40 4.24
C GLU A 234 -1.50 17.76 5.43
N VAL A 235 -0.18 17.82 5.47
CA VAL A 235 0.60 17.27 6.58
C VAL A 235 0.42 18.16 7.80
N ASP A 236 -0.08 17.59 8.90
CA ASP A 236 -0.29 18.32 10.14
C ASP A 236 1.05 18.64 10.82
N SER A 237 1.42 19.92 10.83
CA SER A 237 2.65 20.41 11.47
C SER A 237 2.69 20.16 12.98
N ALA A 238 1.54 20.02 13.65
CA ALA A 238 1.49 19.72 15.08
C ALA A 238 2.08 18.33 15.42
N ARG A 239 2.27 17.48 14.42
CA ARG A 239 2.88 16.15 14.58
C ARG A 239 4.40 16.18 14.63
N LEU A 240 5.03 17.33 14.37
CA LEU A 240 6.49 17.47 14.33
C LEU A 240 7.16 16.97 15.63
N ASP A 241 6.61 17.32 16.79
CA ASP A 241 7.16 16.88 18.08
C ASP A 241 7.13 15.35 18.24
N HIS A 242 6.07 14.71 17.76
CA HIS A 242 5.97 13.24 17.74
C HIS A 242 7.05 12.63 16.83
N PHE A 243 7.27 13.20 15.64
CA PHE A 243 8.34 12.75 14.73
C PHE A 243 9.72 12.91 15.37
N ILE A 244 10.02 14.06 15.95
CA ILE A 244 11.30 14.32 16.63
C ILE A 244 11.53 13.27 17.72
N GLN A 245 10.52 12.98 18.54
CA GLN A 245 10.62 11.98 19.59
C GLN A 245 10.93 10.58 19.04
N GLN A 246 10.23 10.15 17.98
CA GLN A 246 10.43 8.81 17.41
C GLN A 246 11.78 8.69 16.69
N ILE A 247 12.15 9.67 15.87
CA ILE A 247 13.40 9.69 15.10
C ILE A 247 14.61 9.71 16.04
N SER A 248 14.56 10.51 17.11
CA SER A 248 15.67 10.66 18.08
C SER A 248 16.07 9.35 18.76
N ARG A 249 15.21 8.31 18.73
CA ARG A 249 15.52 6.98 19.27
C ARG A 249 16.65 6.30 18.49
N TYR A 250 16.71 6.49 17.17
CA TYR A 250 17.74 5.90 16.30
C TYR A 250 18.64 6.94 15.63
N TYR A 251 18.31 8.24 15.71
CA TYR A 251 19.12 9.33 15.19
C TYR A 251 19.22 10.48 16.21
N PRO A 252 20.04 10.34 17.27
CA PRO A 252 20.08 11.28 18.39
C PRO A 252 20.69 12.64 18.06
N SER A 253 21.46 12.73 16.97
CA SER A 253 22.03 13.99 16.46
C SER A 253 21.14 14.67 15.43
N LEU A 254 19.86 14.29 15.35
CA LEU A 254 18.84 14.96 14.54
C LEU A 254 18.86 16.46 14.82
N ASP A 255 18.87 17.25 13.75
CA ASP A 255 18.61 18.69 13.76
C ASP A 255 17.13 18.91 13.40
N PRO A 256 16.25 19.23 14.38
CA PRO A 256 14.82 19.36 14.13
C PRO A 256 14.47 20.51 13.19
N SER A 257 15.33 21.54 13.09
CA SER A 257 15.08 22.70 12.23
C SER A 257 15.06 22.36 10.74
N ARG A 258 15.59 21.19 10.38
CA ARG A 258 15.64 20.69 9.00
C ARG A 258 14.43 19.86 8.60
N LEU A 259 13.58 19.50 9.56
CA LEU A 259 12.34 18.77 9.28
C LEU A 259 11.27 19.74 8.79
N GLN A 260 10.68 19.43 7.65
CA GLN A 260 9.58 20.19 7.07
C GLN A 260 8.46 19.24 6.64
N PRO A 261 7.18 19.65 6.78
CA PRO A 261 6.06 18.90 6.19
C PRO A 261 6.33 18.62 4.71
N ASP A 262 6.09 17.38 4.28
CA ASP A 262 6.32 16.96 2.89
C ASP A 262 5.01 16.52 2.24
N TYR A 263 4.67 15.23 2.35
CA TYR A 263 3.42 14.69 1.82
C TYR A 263 2.75 13.73 2.81
N SER A 264 1.52 13.33 2.51
CA SER A 264 0.84 12.26 3.24
C SER A 264 0.17 11.29 2.27
N GLY A 265 -0.17 10.10 2.77
CA GLY A 265 -0.94 9.11 2.05
C GLY A 265 -1.93 8.40 2.97
N ILE A 266 -3.01 7.87 2.41
CA ILE A 266 -4.05 7.18 3.16
C ILE A 266 -4.03 5.70 2.81
N ARG A 267 -4.10 4.85 3.82
CA ARG A 267 -4.27 3.40 3.71
C ARG A 267 -5.70 3.03 4.01
N CYS A 268 -6.18 2.01 3.32
CA CYS A 268 -7.38 1.27 3.69
C CYS A 268 -6.94 -0.13 4.12
N GLN A 269 -7.20 -0.51 5.37
CA GLN A 269 -6.75 -1.78 5.94
C GLN A 269 -7.94 -2.57 6.43
N TRP A 270 -8.00 -3.86 6.11
CA TRP A 270 -9.02 -4.73 6.66
C TRP A 270 -8.63 -5.24 8.05
N LYS A 271 -9.59 -5.19 8.97
CA LYS A 271 -9.42 -5.65 10.34
C LYS A 271 -10.46 -6.70 10.66
N SER A 272 -9.97 -7.91 10.90
CA SER A 272 -10.77 -9.01 11.42
C SER A 272 -11.10 -8.78 12.91
N PRO A 273 -12.03 -9.57 13.49
CA PRO A 273 -12.27 -9.56 14.94
C PRO A 273 -11.01 -9.88 15.77
N ALA A 274 -10.03 -10.56 15.19
CA ALA A 274 -8.76 -10.89 15.85
C ALA A 274 -7.67 -9.81 15.66
N GLY A 275 -7.91 -8.78 14.85
CA GLY A 275 -6.94 -7.72 14.54
C GLY A 275 -6.70 -7.53 13.04
N TYR A 276 -5.70 -6.71 12.70
CA TYR A 276 -5.29 -6.50 11.30
C TYR A 276 -4.75 -7.80 10.71
N THR A 277 -5.10 -8.04 9.45
CA THR A 277 -4.81 -9.27 8.71
C THR A 277 -4.52 -8.93 7.25
N ASP A 278 -4.33 -9.97 6.43
CA ASP A 278 -3.94 -9.86 5.03
C ASP A 278 -4.97 -9.12 4.14
N PHE A 279 -4.54 -8.82 2.92
CA PHE A 279 -5.39 -8.34 1.83
C PHE A 279 -6.66 -9.19 1.70
N GLN A 280 -7.76 -8.57 1.30
CA GLN A 280 -9.01 -9.26 1.06
C GLN A 280 -9.22 -9.41 -0.44
N ILE A 281 -8.86 -10.59 -0.97
CA ILE A 281 -9.10 -10.98 -2.35
C ILE A 281 -10.39 -11.80 -2.40
N ASP A 282 -11.46 -11.20 -2.90
CA ASP A 282 -12.77 -11.81 -3.02
C ASP A 282 -13.02 -12.30 -4.45
N ASP A 283 -12.99 -13.61 -4.62
CA ASP A 283 -13.19 -14.30 -5.89
C ASP A 283 -14.57 -14.95 -5.93
N GLN A 284 -15.40 -14.49 -6.86
CA GLN A 284 -16.78 -14.93 -7.07
C GLN A 284 -16.97 -15.66 -8.40
N LEU A 285 -15.90 -15.87 -9.17
CA LEU A 285 -15.97 -16.45 -10.51
C LEU A 285 -16.56 -17.87 -10.48
N ALA A 286 -16.18 -18.67 -9.48
CA ALA A 286 -16.69 -20.03 -9.28
C ALA A 286 -18.18 -20.08 -8.90
N SER A 287 -18.75 -18.98 -8.41
CA SER A 287 -20.18 -18.84 -8.12
C SER A 287 -20.99 -18.38 -9.35
N GLY A 288 -20.37 -18.27 -10.52
CA GLY A 288 -21.01 -17.77 -11.73
C GLY A 288 -21.25 -16.26 -11.69
N VAL A 289 -20.52 -15.52 -10.85
CA VAL A 289 -20.54 -14.05 -10.82
C VAL A 289 -19.18 -13.59 -11.34
N GLY A 290 -19.17 -12.85 -12.45
CA GLY A 290 -17.94 -12.40 -13.09
C GLY A 290 -17.21 -11.29 -12.31
N LEU A 291 -16.87 -11.52 -11.04
CA LEU A 291 -16.39 -10.51 -10.12
C LEU A 291 -15.13 -10.98 -9.38
N LEU A 292 -14.08 -10.16 -9.43
CA LEU A 292 -12.92 -10.22 -8.56
C LEU A 292 -12.80 -8.91 -7.80
N GLN A 293 -12.55 -8.95 -6.49
CA GLN A 293 -12.39 -7.75 -5.69
C GLN A 293 -11.09 -7.78 -4.90
N TYR A 294 -10.29 -6.72 -5.02
CA TYR A 294 -9.03 -6.53 -4.32
C TYR A 294 -9.21 -5.42 -3.31
N LEU A 295 -9.48 -5.79 -2.06
CA LEU A 295 -9.88 -4.87 -1.01
C LEU A 295 -8.80 -4.76 0.06
N GLY A 296 -8.58 -3.53 0.54
CA GLY A 296 -7.58 -3.26 1.58
C GLY A 296 -6.15 -3.54 1.13
N ILE A 297 -5.84 -3.31 -0.15
CA ILE A 297 -4.47 -3.45 -0.69
C ILE A 297 -3.62 -2.26 -0.20
N ASP A 298 -3.09 -2.37 1.01
CA ASP A 298 -2.19 -1.38 1.61
C ASP A 298 -0.71 -1.74 1.36
N SER A 299 0.20 -1.55 2.31
CA SER A 299 1.60 -2.00 2.18
C SER A 299 1.69 -3.51 2.45
N PRO A 300 2.31 -4.33 1.57
CA PRO A 300 3.27 -3.96 0.51
C PRO A 300 2.70 -4.00 -0.92
N GLY A 301 1.52 -3.44 -1.17
CA GLY A 301 0.77 -3.50 -2.44
C GLY A 301 1.52 -3.02 -3.68
N LEU A 302 2.40 -2.02 -3.55
CA LEU A 302 3.28 -1.61 -4.67
C LEU A 302 4.23 -2.75 -5.06
N THR A 303 4.88 -3.36 -4.08
CA THR A 303 5.85 -4.45 -4.28
C THR A 303 5.17 -5.72 -4.81
N SER A 304 3.94 -6.01 -4.36
CA SER A 304 3.18 -7.19 -4.78
C SER A 304 2.28 -6.98 -6.00
N SER A 305 2.27 -5.78 -6.58
CA SER A 305 1.34 -5.39 -7.67
C SER A 305 1.32 -6.35 -8.86
N LEU A 306 2.49 -6.73 -9.38
CA LEU A 306 2.59 -7.68 -10.50
C LEU A 306 2.09 -9.08 -10.12
N SER A 307 2.43 -9.56 -8.91
CA SER A 307 1.98 -10.88 -8.44
C SER A 307 0.47 -10.91 -8.19
N LEU A 308 -0.13 -9.82 -7.72
CA LEU A 308 -1.59 -9.69 -7.60
C LEU A 308 -2.27 -9.74 -8.98
N ALA A 309 -1.67 -9.10 -10.00
CA ALA A 309 -2.18 -9.16 -11.36
C ALA A 309 -2.05 -10.58 -11.97
N GLU A 310 -0.94 -11.29 -11.72
CA GLU A 310 -0.75 -12.68 -12.14
C GLU A 310 -1.78 -13.61 -11.49
N ASP A 311 -2.03 -13.46 -10.19
CA ASP A 311 -3.09 -14.17 -9.46
C ASP A 311 -4.48 -13.90 -10.07
N ALA A 312 -4.80 -12.64 -10.41
CA ALA A 312 -6.05 -12.29 -11.08
C ALA A 312 -6.21 -13.04 -12.41
N VAL A 313 -5.19 -13.01 -13.26
CA VAL A 313 -5.18 -13.69 -14.57
C VAL A 313 -5.34 -15.20 -14.38
N GLN A 314 -4.67 -15.79 -13.40
CA GLN A 314 -4.78 -17.21 -13.10
C GLN A 314 -6.21 -17.59 -12.67
N ARG A 315 -6.84 -16.82 -11.77
CA ARG A 315 -8.24 -17.04 -11.35
C ARG A 315 -9.21 -16.97 -12.53
N ILE A 316 -9.05 -15.96 -13.38
CA ILE A 316 -9.89 -15.78 -14.58
C ILE A 316 -9.76 -17.00 -15.50
N ARG A 317 -8.54 -17.44 -15.79
CA ARG A 317 -8.29 -18.62 -16.65
C ARG A 317 -8.87 -19.91 -16.07
N LEU A 318 -8.71 -20.13 -14.76
CA LEU A 318 -9.21 -21.33 -14.09
C LEU A 318 -10.74 -21.35 -13.94
N SER A 319 -11.39 -20.20 -13.98
CA SER A 319 -12.85 -20.12 -13.81
C SER A 319 -13.64 -20.78 -14.95
N GLY A 320 -13.10 -20.78 -16.17
CA GLY A 320 -13.82 -21.21 -17.37
C GLY A 320 -15.06 -20.37 -17.73
N LEU A 321 -15.33 -19.27 -16.99
CA LEU A 321 -16.57 -18.50 -17.12
C LEU A 321 -16.72 -17.78 -18.47
N PHE A 322 -15.59 -17.51 -19.13
CA PHE A 322 -15.49 -16.72 -20.36
C PHE A 322 -15.08 -17.54 -21.59
N HIS A 323 -15.13 -18.87 -21.49
CA HIS A 323 -14.88 -19.82 -22.58
C HIS A 323 -16.16 -20.58 -22.92
#